data_AF-A0A1Z9RY21-F1
#
_entry.id   AF-A0A1Z9RY21-F1
#
_cell.length_a   1.000
_cell.length_b   1.000
_cell.length_c   1.000
_cell.angle_alpha   90.00
_cell.angle_beta   90.00
_cell.angle_gamma   90.00
#
_symmetry.space_group_name_H-M   'P 1'
#
loop_
_entity.id
_entity.type
_entity.pdbx_description
1 polymer ?
#
loop_
_entity_poly.entity_id
_entity_poly.type
_entity_poly.pdbx_seq_one_letter_code
_entity_poly.pdbx_strand_id
1 'polypeptide(L)'
;MAGEATPLMERSIGINRQLAGALETAIERNAILRIGWTADGTEVPKDGESGLCPFLPEGARVRALGRLGPWISTGSSGSFDHRGDAGNMFGAALQDGRLLCEGHVGHMAGWSMRGGTLVIEDGCGDDLGASMHDGVVLVRGKIGRRAGTAMRGGLIVVHGDVEHDPGCGMRGGMIVIDGRCPAPGPGVTMRPLSASELKDVNARIEDPTWQVPADAVCLVPSEDTEDSSEAHPTRLNAMDGLALMPTTPSPLLPGASVDTTVLLGRAPLALPLPVLPHVLNGERLRAKRSKEDVAQALAEQPFLVDEAPRAIDMLRIGEGTLHAWSSLPGAAGAVIDLGDLPPMDPASLEGLLVLLSSMCDEQPSFTLLGDAGRVTHLHRWSAEHGMAAAFMDLSKRPDLPVPAMMPLSGRSANATLNAEVTQSGVKLDWIPSGRDLVLLGAGGLGLSIFTPEDDGPAALASLLHRLRAGMTHHLQDLGLQSVDALGRAHLRATALDIALMSGLRVAGFERPLPDWTR
;
A
#
# COMPACT_ATOMS: atom_id res chain seq x y z
N MET A 1 -0.40 -4.64 24.74
CA MET A 1 -0.59 -5.71 23.74
C MET A 1 -0.79 -5.05 22.38
N ALA A 2 0.23 -4.35 21.88
CA ALA A 2 0.20 -3.70 20.57
C ALA A 2 0.96 -4.60 19.59
N GLY A 3 0.40 -4.86 18.41
CA GLY A 3 1.03 -5.73 17.41
C GLY A 3 0.98 -7.24 17.70
N GLU A 4 0.02 -7.71 18.50
CA GLU A 4 -0.36 -9.14 18.54
C GLU A 4 -1.55 -9.34 17.61
N ALA A 5 -1.51 -10.39 16.80
CA ALA A 5 -2.62 -10.72 15.91
C ALA A 5 -3.88 -10.94 16.75
N THR A 6 -4.99 -10.35 16.33
CA THR A 6 -6.26 -10.61 17.03
C THR A 6 -6.64 -12.09 16.86
N PRO A 7 -7.38 -12.69 17.80
CA PRO A 7 -7.84 -14.08 17.63
C PRO A 7 -8.61 -14.31 16.32
N LEU A 8 -9.26 -13.27 15.78
CA LEU A 8 -9.93 -13.33 14.48
C LEU A 8 -8.94 -13.37 13.31
N MET A 9 -7.85 -12.60 13.37
CA MET A 9 -6.77 -12.64 12.39
C MET A 9 -6.10 -14.01 12.36
N GLU A 10 -5.73 -14.56 13.53
CA GLU A 10 -5.09 -15.89 13.61
C GLU A 10 -5.98 -16.99 13.04
N ARG A 11 -7.28 -16.95 13.35
CA ARG A 11 -8.26 -17.88 12.75
C ARG A 11 -8.33 -17.73 11.23
N SER A 12 -8.37 -16.50 10.72
CA SER A 12 -8.46 -16.24 9.28
C SER A 12 -7.21 -16.73 8.54
N ILE A 13 -6.01 -16.46 9.07
CA ILE A 13 -4.74 -16.97 8.55
C ILE A 13 -4.72 -18.50 8.57
N GLY A 14 -5.17 -19.10 9.68
CA GLY A 14 -5.27 -20.56 9.82
C GLY A 14 -6.16 -21.21 8.76
N ILE A 15 -7.30 -20.59 8.45
CA ILE A 15 -8.21 -21.05 7.39
C ILE A 15 -7.51 -21.00 6.03
N ASN A 16 -6.85 -19.89 5.68
CA ASN A 16 -6.14 -19.77 4.40
C ASN A 16 -5.03 -20.80 4.24
N ARG A 17 -4.23 -21.04 5.28
CA ARG A 17 -3.15 -22.04 5.23
C ARG A 17 -3.67 -23.45 5.02
N GLN A 18 -4.80 -23.80 5.65
CA GLN A 18 -5.46 -25.09 5.41
C GLN A 18 -6.00 -25.21 3.99
N LEU A 19 -6.53 -24.11 3.43
CA LEU A 19 -7.05 -24.07 2.07
C LEU A 19 -5.94 -24.24 1.03
N ALA A 20 -4.80 -23.57 1.21
CA ALA A 20 -3.68 -23.62 0.26
C ALA A 20 -3.26 -25.06 -0.07
N GLY A 21 -3.06 -25.91 0.95
CA GLY A 21 -2.72 -27.32 0.73
C GLY A 21 -3.87 -28.18 0.18
N ALA A 22 -5.12 -27.78 0.39
CA ALA A 22 -6.30 -28.51 -0.08
C ALA A 22 -6.70 -28.14 -1.53
N LEU A 23 -6.32 -26.96 -2.01
CA LEU A 23 -6.69 -26.44 -3.33
C LEU A 23 -6.13 -27.29 -4.47
N GLU A 24 -4.86 -27.68 -4.41
CA GLU A 24 -4.23 -28.53 -5.44
C GLU A 24 -4.98 -29.85 -5.61
N THR A 25 -5.25 -30.54 -4.50
CA THR A 25 -6.00 -31.81 -4.52
C THR A 25 -7.45 -31.61 -5.01
N ALA A 26 -8.07 -30.48 -4.68
CA ALA A 26 -9.43 -30.18 -5.13
C ALA A 26 -9.49 -29.94 -6.65
N ILE A 27 -8.51 -29.25 -7.21
CA ILE A 27 -8.38 -29.01 -8.66
C ILE A 27 -8.19 -30.33 -9.40
N GLU A 28 -7.26 -31.18 -8.95
CA GLU A 28 -7.00 -32.50 -9.54
C GLU A 28 -8.25 -33.39 -9.56
N ARG A 29 -9.07 -33.30 -8.51
CA ARG A 29 -10.28 -34.11 -8.35
C ARG A 29 -11.54 -33.44 -8.91
N ASN A 30 -11.42 -32.25 -9.50
CA ASN A 30 -12.55 -31.41 -9.92
C ASN A 30 -13.61 -31.25 -8.81
N ALA A 31 -13.16 -31.07 -7.57
CA ALA A 31 -13.97 -30.98 -6.37
C ALA A 31 -14.15 -29.53 -5.93
N ILE A 32 -15.27 -29.25 -5.25
CA ILE A 32 -15.55 -27.94 -4.64
C ILE A 32 -15.11 -27.97 -3.18
N LEU A 33 -14.25 -27.04 -2.78
CA LEU A 33 -13.91 -26.82 -1.38
C LEU A 33 -15.02 -26.04 -0.68
N ARG A 34 -15.34 -26.42 0.56
CA ARG A 34 -16.43 -25.83 1.34
C ARG A 34 -15.88 -25.20 2.61
N ILE A 35 -16.17 -23.92 2.82
CA ILE A 35 -15.79 -23.14 4.01
C ILE A 35 -17.06 -22.81 4.79
N GLY A 36 -17.12 -23.26 6.03
CA GLY A 36 -18.32 -23.11 6.87
C GLY A 36 -19.25 -24.33 6.81
N TRP A 37 -18.68 -25.49 6.49
CA TRP A 37 -19.33 -26.80 6.64
C TRP A 37 -18.37 -27.78 7.30
N THR A 38 -18.93 -28.73 8.04
CA THR A 38 -18.22 -29.92 8.51
C THR A 38 -18.17 -30.99 7.41
N ALA A 39 -17.36 -32.05 7.62
CA ALA A 39 -17.20 -33.14 6.64
C ALA A 39 -18.50 -33.92 6.37
N ASP A 40 -19.40 -34.00 7.35
CA ASP A 40 -20.75 -34.57 7.26
C ASP A 40 -21.78 -33.61 6.64
N GLY A 41 -21.39 -32.37 6.33
CA GLY A 41 -22.23 -31.38 5.65
C GLY A 41 -23.06 -30.48 6.59
N THR A 42 -22.84 -30.54 7.89
CA THR A 42 -23.49 -29.64 8.85
C THR A 42 -22.98 -28.20 8.63
N GLU A 43 -23.91 -27.25 8.56
CA GLU A 43 -23.60 -25.82 8.39
C GLU A 43 -22.96 -25.24 9.66
N VAL A 44 -21.80 -24.61 9.50
CA VAL A 44 -21.09 -23.86 10.55
C VAL A 44 -20.67 -22.51 9.95
N PRO A 45 -21.61 -21.54 9.84
CA PRO A 45 -21.35 -20.27 9.17
C PRO A 45 -20.16 -19.54 9.77
N LYS A 46 -19.38 -18.89 8.90
CA LYS A 46 -18.30 -17.97 9.28
C LYS A 46 -18.86 -16.64 9.77
N ASP A 47 -18.10 -15.93 10.59
CA ASP A 47 -18.49 -14.67 11.23
C ASP A 47 -17.28 -13.75 11.44
N GLY A 48 -17.08 -12.87 10.46
CA GLY A 48 -16.08 -11.80 10.48
C GLY A 48 -14.71 -12.18 9.91
N GLU A 49 -14.45 -13.45 9.58
CA GLU A 49 -13.16 -13.83 8.99
C GLU A 49 -12.90 -13.06 7.68
N SER A 50 -11.69 -12.52 7.55
CA SER A 50 -11.29 -11.56 6.52
C SER A 50 -10.10 -12.06 5.72
N GLY A 51 -9.86 -11.48 4.54
CA GLY A 51 -8.71 -11.82 3.70
C GLY A 51 -8.70 -13.28 3.23
N LEU A 52 -9.86 -13.94 3.16
CA LEU A 52 -9.96 -15.35 2.81
C LEU A 52 -9.83 -15.58 1.31
N CYS A 53 -9.26 -16.74 0.95
CA CYS A 53 -9.11 -17.20 -0.43
C CYS A 53 -8.41 -16.20 -1.37
N PRO A 54 -7.28 -15.58 -0.98
CA PRO A 54 -6.59 -14.69 -1.89
C PRO A 54 -5.92 -15.47 -3.04
N PHE A 55 -5.90 -14.88 -4.22
CA PHE A 55 -5.23 -15.39 -5.43
C PHE A 55 -5.57 -16.86 -5.73
N LEU A 56 -6.86 -17.23 -5.70
CA LEU A 56 -7.28 -18.58 -6.06
C LEU A 56 -6.79 -18.92 -7.48
N PRO A 57 -6.11 -20.06 -7.68
CA PRO A 57 -5.59 -20.42 -8.98
C PRO A 57 -6.72 -20.77 -9.96
N GLU A 58 -6.41 -20.76 -11.25
CA GLU A 58 -7.33 -21.19 -12.30
C GLU A 58 -7.86 -22.61 -12.02
N GLY A 59 -9.15 -22.82 -12.23
CA GLY A 59 -9.83 -24.10 -11.98
C GLY A 59 -10.16 -24.38 -10.50
N ALA A 60 -9.69 -23.58 -9.55
CA ALA A 60 -10.10 -23.69 -8.15
C ALA A 60 -11.59 -23.35 -7.99
N ARG A 61 -12.32 -24.14 -7.18
CA ARG A 61 -13.74 -23.94 -6.91
C ARG A 61 -14.00 -23.97 -5.41
N VAL A 62 -14.43 -22.84 -4.87
CA VAL A 62 -14.66 -22.67 -3.44
C VAL A 62 -16.10 -22.21 -3.20
N ARG A 63 -16.74 -22.76 -2.17
CA ARG A 63 -18.02 -22.29 -1.64
C ARG A 63 -17.86 -21.89 -0.18
N ALA A 64 -18.39 -20.74 0.20
CA ALA A 64 -18.31 -20.22 1.57
C ALA A 64 -19.71 -19.88 2.12
N LEU A 65 -19.92 -20.08 3.42
CA LEU A 65 -21.16 -19.76 4.14
C LEU A 65 -20.88 -18.87 5.34
N GLY A 66 -21.71 -17.84 5.52
CA GLY A 66 -21.73 -16.99 6.71
C GLY A 66 -21.57 -15.51 6.40
N ARG A 67 -21.12 -14.73 7.38
CA ARG A 67 -20.82 -13.30 7.22
C ARG A 67 -19.31 -13.11 7.16
N LEU A 68 -18.78 -12.83 5.98
CA LEU A 68 -17.35 -12.64 5.78
C LEU A 68 -16.95 -11.17 5.95
N GLY A 69 -15.72 -10.94 6.40
CA GLY A 69 -15.13 -9.61 6.52
C GLY A 69 -14.55 -9.08 5.19
N PRO A 70 -13.66 -8.08 5.25
CA PRO A 70 -13.09 -7.48 4.04
C PRO A 70 -12.11 -8.38 3.27
N TRP A 71 -11.80 -8.00 2.03
CA TRP A 71 -10.73 -8.57 1.18
C TRP A 71 -10.88 -10.06 0.80
N ILE A 72 -12.12 -10.53 0.66
CA ILE A 72 -12.38 -11.92 0.27
C ILE A 72 -12.16 -12.12 -1.23
N SER A 73 -11.47 -13.21 -1.60
CA SER A 73 -11.23 -13.63 -2.98
C SER A 73 -10.50 -12.60 -3.85
N THR A 74 -9.57 -11.87 -3.24
CA THR A 74 -8.75 -10.86 -3.92
C THR A 74 -7.84 -11.50 -4.96
N GLY A 75 -7.75 -10.95 -6.18
CA GLY A 75 -6.78 -11.41 -7.19
C GLY A 75 -7.06 -12.79 -7.78
N SER A 76 -8.22 -13.38 -7.52
CA SER A 76 -8.56 -14.74 -7.94
C SER A 76 -8.65 -14.91 -9.46
N SER A 77 -8.45 -16.14 -9.91
CA SER A 77 -8.73 -16.63 -11.28
C SER A 77 -9.68 -17.84 -11.28
N GLY A 78 -9.98 -18.40 -10.10
CA GLY A 78 -10.94 -19.48 -9.91
C GLY A 78 -12.39 -19.01 -9.71
N SER A 79 -13.25 -19.92 -9.26
CA SER A 79 -14.64 -19.61 -8.89
C SER A 79 -14.85 -19.60 -7.38
N PHE A 80 -15.57 -18.60 -6.88
CA PHE A 80 -15.94 -18.48 -5.46
C PHE A 80 -17.43 -18.16 -5.32
N ASP A 81 -18.20 -19.09 -4.74
CA ASP A 81 -19.62 -18.89 -4.45
C ASP A 81 -19.84 -18.65 -2.95
N HIS A 82 -20.39 -17.50 -2.59
CA HIS A 82 -20.63 -17.12 -1.20
C HIS A 82 -22.12 -17.02 -0.88
N ARG A 83 -22.55 -17.78 0.12
CA ARG A 83 -23.88 -17.67 0.73
C ARG A 83 -23.80 -16.85 2.03
N GLY A 84 -24.26 -15.61 1.94
CA GLY A 84 -24.29 -14.64 3.03
C GLY A 84 -23.65 -13.31 2.65
N ASP A 85 -23.40 -12.46 3.64
CA ASP A 85 -22.89 -11.10 3.45
C ASP A 85 -21.36 -11.07 3.46
N ALA A 86 -20.77 -10.15 2.70
CA ALA A 86 -19.34 -9.91 2.67
C ALA A 86 -18.97 -8.46 3.01
N GLY A 87 -17.77 -8.27 3.55
CA GLY A 87 -17.24 -6.95 3.88
C GLY A 87 -16.74 -6.16 2.67
N ASN A 88 -16.00 -5.09 2.96
CA ASN A 88 -15.41 -4.21 1.95
C ASN A 88 -14.43 -4.96 1.04
N MET A 89 -14.22 -4.50 -0.19
CA MET A 89 -13.20 -5.03 -1.10
C MET A 89 -13.40 -6.50 -1.50
N PHE A 90 -14.63 -7.02 -1.44
CA PHE A 90 -14.92 -8.36 -1.96
C PHE A 90 -14.59 -8.44 -3.45
N GLY A 91 -13.81 -9.45 -3.85
CA GLY A 91 -13.39 -9.63 -5.24
C GLY A 91 -12.47 -8.53 -5.76
N ALA A 92 -11.79 -7.79 -4.88
CA ALA A 92 -10.80 -6.81 -5.28
C ALA A 92 -9.73 -7.41 -6.21
N ALA A 93 -9.31 -6.65 -7.21
CA ALA A 93 -8.27 -7.01 -8.16
C ALA A 93 -8.50 -8.34 -8.90
N LEU A 94 -9.75 -8.79 -9.08
CA LEU A 94 -10.06 -10.01 -9.83
C LEU A 94 -9.39 -9.96 -11.21
N GLN A 95 -8.68 -11.02 -11.56
CA GLN A 95 -7.97 -11.09 -12.84
C GLN A 95 -8.75 -11.89 -13.87
N ASP A 96 -9.37 -12.99 -13.44
CA ASP A 96 -10.23 -13.85 -14.24
C ASP A 96 -11.18 -14.65 -13.34
N GLY A 97 -12.00 -15.53 -13.90
CA GLY A 97 -12.89 -16.42 -13.16
C GLY A 97 -14.21 -15.76 -12.77
N ARG A 98 -14.93 -16.39 -11.82
CA ARG A 98 -16.29 -15.99 -11.45
C ARG A 98 -16.50 -15.98 -9.95
N LEU A 99 -16.85 -14.82 -9.40
CA LEU A 99 -17.23 -14.65 -8.01
C LEU A 99 -18.73 -14.40 -7.90
N LEU A 100 -19.40 -15.03 -6.94
CA LEU A 100 -20.81 -14.82 -6.62
C LEU A 100 -20.96 -14.57 -5.12
N CYS A 101 -21.70 -13.53 -4.75
CA CYS A 101 -22.17 -13.28 -3.40
C CYS A 101 -23.70 -13.20 -3.38
N GLU A 102 -24.35 -14.12 -2.66
CA GLU A 102 -25.82 -14.15 -2.53
C GLU A 102 -26.36 -13.04 -1.62
N GLY A 103 -25.53 -12.49 -0.72
CA GLY A 103 -25.91 -11.43 0.22
C GLY A 103 -25.31 -10.07 -0.11
N HIS A 104 -25.42 -9.15 0.85
CA HIS A 104 -24.95 -7.77 0.70
C HIS A 104 -23.43 -7.70 0.78
N VAL A 105 -22.83 -6.81 -0.03
CA VAL A 105 -21.39 -6.55 0.00
C VAL A 105 -21.11 -5.14 0.49
N GLY A 106 -20.07 -4.99 1.31
CA GLY A 106 -19.58 -3.69 1.79
C GLY A 106 -19.07 -2.77 0.67
N HIS A 107 -18.28 -1.77 1.06
CA HIS A 107 -17.75 -0.76 0.15
C HIS A 107 -16.72 -1.34 -0.83
N MET A 108 -16.62 -0.74 -2.02
CA MET A 108 -15.54 -0.99 -2.97
C MET A 108 -15.43 -2.44 -3.45
N ALA A 109 -16.56 -3.15 -3.57
CA ALA A 109 -16.57 -4.47 -4.21
C ALA A 109 -16.03 -4.38 -5.64
N GLY A 110 -15.18 -5.33 -6.04
CA GLY A 110 -14.56 -5.30 -7.37
C GLY A 110 -13.58 -4.15 -7.60
N TRP A 111 -13.02 -3.55 -6.54
CA TRP A 111 -12.00 -2.50 -6.70
C TRP A 111 -10.81 -2.99 -7.53
N SER A 112 -10.38 -2.18 -8.51
CA SER A 112 -9.25 -2.46 -9.41
C SER A 112 -9.33 -3.83 -10.12
N MET A 113 -10.55 -4.34 -10.39
CA MET A 113 -10.73 -5.53 -11.22
C MET A 113 -10.09 -5.35 -12.60
N ARG A 114 -9.46 -6.43 -13.11
CA ARG A 114 -8.73 -6.49 -14.37
C ARG A 114 -9.30 -7.55 -15.34
N GLY A 115 -10.35 -8.25 -14.92
CA GLY A 115 -11.04 -9.27 -15.70
C GLY A 115 -12.01 -10.08 -14.83
N GLY A 116 -12.51 -11.18 -15.39
CA GLY A 116 -13.48 -12.06 -14.74
C GLY A 116 -14.87 -11.44 -14.54
N THR A 117 -15.72 -12.17 -13.83
CA THR A 117 -17.11 -11.79 -13.54
C THR A 117 -17.38 -11.80 -12.04
N LEU A 118 -17.89 -10.68 -11.51
CA LEU A 118 -18.35 -10.54 -10.13
C LEU A 118 -19.88 -10.37 -10.11
N VAL A 119 -20.58 -11.25 -9.42
CA VAL A 119 -22.04 -11.22 -9.26
C VAL A 119 -22.41 -10.99 -7.80
N ILE A 120 -23.28 -10.02 -7.53
CA ILE A 120 -23.78 -9.68 -6.19
C ILE A 120 -25.30 -9.60 -6.23
N GLU A 121 -25.98 -10.40 -5.41
CA GLU A 121 -27.44 -10.52 -5.48
C GLU A 121 -28.21 -9.52 -4.59
N ASP A 122 -27.58 -8.94 -3.55
CA ASP A 122 -28.27 -8.07 -2.57
C ASP A 122 -27.53 -6.73 -2.29
N GLY A 123 -27.14 -6.05 -3.36
CA GLY A 123 -26.64 -4.68 -3.32
C GLY A 123 -25.20 -4.55 -2.81
N CYS A 124 -24.69 -3.33 -2.88
CA CYS A 124 -23.32 -3.01 -2.48
C CYS A 124 -23.25 -1.61 -1.86
N GLY A 125 -22.26 -1.39 -0.99
CA GLY A 125 -21.93 -0.07 -0.47
C GLY A 125 -21.42 0.91 -1.53
N ASP A 126 -20.82 2.00 -1.06
CA ASP A 126 -20.16 3.00 -1.91
C ASP A 126 -19.01 2.41 -2.75
N ASP A 127 -18.73 3.05 -3.88
CA ASP A 127 -17.54 2.86 -4.71
C ASP A 127 -17.42 1.46 -5.38
N LEU A 128 -18.54 0.79 -5.67
CA LEU A 128 -18.59 -0.45 -6.47
C LEU A 128 -17.78 -0.30 -7.76
N GLY A 129 -16.83 -1.21 -8.02
CA GLY A 129 -16.03 -1.21 -9.25
C GLY A 129 -15.06 -0.03 -9.36
N ALA A 130 -14.70 0.60 -8.24
CA ALA A 130 -13.74 1.70 -8.23
C ALA A 130 -12.40 1.30 -8.87
N SER A 131 -11.84 2.16 -9.71
CA SER A 131 -10.60 1.93 -10.47
C SER A 131 -10.60 0.66 -11.35
N MET A 132 -11.76 0.09 -11.69
CA MET A 132 -11.85 -1.10 -12.54
C MET A 132 -11.23 -0.85 -13.93
N HIS A 133 -10.40 -1.79 -14.39
CA HIS A 133 -9.72 -1.75 -15.67
C HIS A 133 -10.39 -2.63 -16.72
N ASP A 134 -10.91 -3.79 -16.34
CA ASP A 134 -11.69 -4.69 -17.19
C ASP A 134 -12.49 -5.69 -16.33
N GLY A 135 -13.30 -6.53 -16.98
CA GLY A 135 -14.19 -7.51 -16.35
C GLY A 135 -15.66 -7.13 -16.45
N VAL A 136 -16.51 -7.90 -15.78
CA VAL A 136 -17.95 -7.70 -15.69
C VAL A 136 -18.39 -7.73 -14.23
N VAL A 137 -19.10 -6.70 -13.77
CA VAL A 137 -19.73 -6.65 -12.46
C VAL A 137 -21.24 -6.63 -12.66
N LEU A 138 -21.96 -7.58 -12.09
CA LEU A 138 -23.42 -7.68 -12.13
C LEU A 138 -23.95 -7.55 -10.70
N VAL A 139 -24.80 -6.57 -10.43
CA VAL A 139 -25.38 -6.37 -9.10
C VAL A 139 -26.90 -6.20 -9.17
N ARG A 140 -27.61 -6.91 -8.30
CA ARG A 140 -29.02 -6.64 -7.99
C ARG A 140 -29.13 -5.85 -6.71
N GLY A 141 -30.15 -5.00 -6.62
CA GLY A 141 -30.43 -4.22 -5.41
C GLY A 141 -29.76 -2.85 -5.41
N LYS A 142 -29.72 -2.22 -4.24
CA LYS A 142 -29.29 -0.83 -4.09
C LYS A 142 -27.76 -0.74 -4.03
N ILE A 143 -27.20 0.22 -4.77
CA ILE A 143 -25.78 0.58 -4.72
C ILE A 143 -25.60 1.90 -3.99
N GLY A 144 -24.51 1.99 -3.22
CA GLY A 144 -24.06 3.24 -2.62
C GLY A 144 -23.60 4.28 -3.66
N ARG A 145 -22.86 5.27 -3.17
CA ARG A 145 -22.39 6.41 -3.98
C ARG A 145 -21.26 5.99 -4.91
N ARG A 146 -21.04 6.74 -5.99
CA ARG A 146 -19.84 6.66 -6.83
C ARG A 146 -19.57 5.28 -7.43
N ALA A 147 -20.61 4.57 -7.87
CA ALA A 147 -20.43 3.34 -8.65
C ALA A 147 -19.55 3.62 -9.89
N GLY A 148 -18.51 2.81 -10.11
CA GLY A 148 -17.54 2.96 -11.19
C GLY A 148 -16.63 4.19 -11.08
N THR A 149 -16.39 4.69 -9.86
CA THR A 149 -15.47 5.82 -9.66
C THR A 149 -14.08 5.52 -10.24
N ALA A 150 -13.51 6.46 -11.00
CA ALA A 150 -12.20 6.30 -11.64
C ALA A 150 -12.04 5.04 -12.53
N MET A 151 -13.14 4.42 -12.97
CA MET A 151 -13.13 3.25 -13.87
C MET A 151 -12.44 3.59 -15.20
N ARG A 152 -11.56 2.70 -15.66
CA ARG A 152 -10.78 2.84 -16.90
C ARG A 152 -11.25 1.87 -18.00
N GLY A 153 -12.02 0.85 -17.64
CA GLY A 153 -12.57 -0.13 -18.56
C GLY A 153 -13.43 -1.17 -17.84
N GLY A 154 -14.02 -2.10 -18.59
CA GLY A 154 -14.97 -3.10 -18.07
C GLY A 154 -16.44 -2.73 -18.25
N LEU A 155 -17.32 -3.53 -17.65
CA LEU A 155 -18.77 -3.35 -17.66
C LEU A 155 -19.33 -3.52 -16.24
N ILE A 156 -20.10 -2.55 -15.77
CA ILE A 156 -20.89 -2.65 -14.55
C ILE A 156 -22.38 -2.64 -14.93
N VAL A 157 -23.14 -3.65 -14.51
CA VAL A 157 -24.59 -3.73 -14.70
C VAL A 157 -25.27 -3.74 -13.34
N VAL A 158 -26.22 -2.83 -13.16
CA VAL A 158 -26.99 -2.68 -11.92
C VAL A 158 -28.47 -2.88 -12.23
N HIS A 159 -29.08 -3.92 -11.66
CA HIS A 159 -30.54 -4.06 -11.58
C HIS A 159 -31.02 -3.52 -10.24
N GLY A 160 -31.24 -2.21 -10.18
CA GLY A 160 -31.60 -1.49 -8.97
C GLY A 160 -31.20 -0.03 -8.99
N ASP A 161 -31.35 0.62 -7.84
CA ASP A 161 -31.08 2.05 -7.68
C ASP A 161 -29.62 2.31 -7.32
N VAL A 162 -29.03 3.34 -7.92
CA VAL A 162 -27.70 3.86 -7.56
C VAL A 162 -27.86 5.19 -6.84
N GLU A 163 -27.01 5.45 -5.85
CA GLU A 163 -26.94 6.75 -5.18
C GLU A 163 -26.15 7.77 -6.05
N HIS A 164 -25.54 8.76 -5.41
CA HIS A 164 -25.02 9.96 -6.07
C HIS A 164 -23.68 9.70 -6.77
N ASP A 165 -23.45 10.48 -7.84
CA ASP A 165 -22.20 10.57 -8.60
C ASP A 165 -21.71 9.27 -9.27
N PRO A 166 -22.57 8.42 -9.88
CA PRO A 166 -22.07 7.27 -10.63
C PRO A 166 -21.17 7.71 -11.79
N GLY A 167 -20.14 6.92 -12.06
CA GLY A 167 -19.13 7.16 -13.09
C GLY A 167 -18.15 8.29 -12.77
N CYS A 168 -18.14 8.85 -11.56
CA CYS A 168 -17.28 9.99 -11.21
C CYS A 168 -15.80 9.72 -11.57
N GLY A 169 -15.22 10.54 -12.44
CA GLY A 169 -13.84 10.38 -12.89
C GLY A 169 -13.57 9.16 -13.78
N MET A 170 -14.61 8.49 -14.30
CA MET A 170 -14.44 7.40 -15.25
C MET A 170 -13.76 7.89 -16.53
N ARG A 171 -12.83 7.08 -17.06
CA ARG A 171 -12.05 7.34 -18.28
C ARG A 171 -12.29 6.29 -19.36
N GLY A 172 -13.01 5.23 -19.03
CA GLY A 172 -13.36 4.16 -19.94
C GLY A 172 -14.35 3.19 -19.31
N GLY A 173 -14.81 2.24 -20.11
CA GLY A 173 -15.82 1.26 -19.70
C GLY A 173 -17.25 1.79 -19.83
N MET A 174 -18.19 1.00 -19.32
CA MET A 174 -19.62 1.27 -19.41
C MET A 174 -20.33 0.87 -18.13
N ILE A 175 -21.21 1.74 -17.63
CA ILE A 175 -22.10 1.44 -16.50
C ILE A 175 -23.54 1.43 -17.02
N VAL A 176 -24.24 0.32 -16.83
CA VAL A 176 -25.64 0.15 -17.22
C VAL A 176 -26.50 0.02 -15.97
N ILE A 177 -27.53 0.85 -15.86
CA ILE A 177 -28.40 0.94 -14.69
C ILE A 177 -29.86 0.73 -15.14
N ASP A 178 -30.42 -0.39 -14.73
CA ASP A 178 -31.83 -0.75 -14.83
C ASP A 178 -32.52 -0.40 -13.50
N GLY A 179 -32.76 0.90 -13.29
CA GLY A 179 -33.31 1.46 -12.06
C GLY A 179 -33.12 2.97 -11.97
N ARG A 180 -33.23 3.56 -10.77
CA ARG A 180 -33.02 4.99 -10.58
C ARG A 180 -31.54 5.34 -10.68
N CYS A 181 -31.22 6.23 -11.62
CA CYS A 181 -29.90 6.86 -11.75
C CYS A 181 -30.02 8.37 -11.52
N PRO A 182 -29.47 8.91 -10.42
CA PRO A 182 -29.27 10.35 -10.23
C PRO A 182 -28.30 10.94 -11.28
N ALA A 183 -28.07 12.26 -11.19
CA ALA A 183 -27.08 12.92 -12.03
C ALA A 183 -25.69 12.25 -11.85
N PRO A 184 -25.01 11.90 -12.95
CA PRO A 184 -23.70 11.26 -12.86
C PRO A 184 -22.62 12.25 -12.44
N GLY A 185 -21.44 11.74 -12.09
CA GLY A 185 -20.29 12.57 -11.75
C GLY A 185 -19.82 13.45 -12.93
N PRO A 186 -18.95 14.45 -12.67
CA PRO A 186 -18.41 15.29 -13.73
C PRO A 186 -17.66 14.46 -14.76
N GLY A 187 -17.79 14.84 -16.05
CA GLY A 187 -17.14 14.15 -17.16
C GLY A 187 -17.87 12.89 -17.64
N VAL A 188 -19.09 12.61 -17.17
CA VAL A 188 -19.87 11.42 -17.55
C VAL A 188 -21.07 11.79 -18.42
N THR A 189 -21.25 11.07 -19.52
CA THR A 189 -22.44 11.20 -20.39
C THR A 189 -23.46 10.14 -20.00
N MET A 190 -24.70 10.58 -19.72
CA MET A 190 -25.84 9.71 -19.40
C MET A 190 -26.84 9.68 -20.56
N ARG A 191 -27.15 8.50 -21.09
CA ARG A 191 -28.09 8.29 -22.20
C ARG A 191 -28.68 6.87 -22.21
N PRO A 192 -29.76 6.60 -22.95
CA PRO A 192 -30.20 5.22 -23.19
C PRO A 192 -29.15 4.41 -23.98
N LEU A 193 -29.25 3.08 -23.88
CA LEU A 193 -28.47 2.16 -24.70
C LEU A 193 -28.87 2.24 -26.18
N SER A 194 -27.87 2.22 -27.06
CA SER A 194 -28.13 1.96 -28.49
C SER A 194 -28.43 0.47 -28.73
N ALA A 195 -29.05 0.14 -29.86
CA ALA A 195 -29.38 -1.25 -30.19
C ALA A 195 -28.14 -2.16 -30.33
N SER A 196 -27.01 -1.62 -30.78
CA SER A 196 -25.73 -2.36 -30.83
C SER A 196 -25.17 -2.58 -29.43
N GLU A 197 -25.12 -1.54 -28.59
CA GLU A 197 -24.62 -1.66 -27.22
C GLU A 197 -25.46 -2.62 -26.38
N LEU A 198 -26.80 -2.57 -26.52
CA LEU A 198 -27.70 -3.50 -25.85
C LEU A 198 -27.38 -4.95 -26.20
N LYS A 199 -27.13 -5.22 -27.49
CA LYS A 199 -26.77 -6.56 -27.97
C LYS A 199 -25.41 -6.98 -27.41
N ASP A 200 -24.43 -6.09 -27.42
CA ASP A 200 -23.07 -6.37 -26.96
C ASP A 200 -23.03 -6.58 -25.44
N VAL A 201 -23.74 -5.76 -24.66
CA VAL A 201 -23.90 -5.92 -23.21
C VAL A 201 -24.55 -7.26 -22.90
N ASN A 202 -25.71 -7.57 -23.49
CA ASN A 202 -26.41 -8.83 -23.22
C ASN A 202 -25.65 -10.06 -23.72
N ALA A 203 -24.73 -9.91 -24.68
CA ALA A 203 -23.84 -11.00 -25.11
C ALA A 203 -22.70 -11.27 -24.11
N ARG A 204 -22.31 -10.29 -23.30
CA ARG A 204 -21.32 -10.44 -22.21
C ARG A 204 -21.91 -11.02 -20.93
N ILE A 205 -23.23 -11.14 -20.84
CA ILE A 205 -23.94 -11.66 -19.69
C ILE A 205 -24.28 -13.12 -19.94
N GLU A 206 -23.69 -14.03 -19.16
CA GLU A 206 -23.87 -15.47 -19.33
C GLU A 206 -25.28 -15.94 -18.97
N ASP A 207 -25.86 -15.39 -17.90
CA ASP A 207 -27.17 -15.78 -17.38
C ASP A 207 -28.28 -14.90 -18.00
N PRO A 208 -29.23 -15.47 -18.76
CA PRO A 208 -30.31 -14.71 -19.38
C PRO A 208 -31.18 -13.92 -18.40
N THR A 209 -31.23 -14.32 -17.12
CA THR A 209 -32.00 -13.61 -16.08
C THR A 209 -31.40 -12.25 -15.72
N TRP A 210 -30.15 -11.99 -16.11
CA TRP A 210 -29.40 -10.75 -15.90
C TRP A 210 -29.37 -9.85 -17.13
N GLN A 211 -30.10 -10.19 -18.20
CA GLN A 211 -30.15 -9.34 -19.38
C GLN A 211 -30.87 -8.02 -19.07
N VAL A 212 -30.32 -6.94 -19.59
CA VAL A 212 -30.84 -5.59 -19.42
C VAL A 212 -31.86 -5.23 -20.50
N PRO A 213 -32.89 -4.43 -20.17
CA PRO A 213 -33.83 -3.92 -21.16
C PRO A 213 -33.26 -2.73 -21.94
N ALA A 214 -33.91 -2.36 -23.04
CA ALA A 214 -33.45 -1.30 -23.94
C ALA A 214 -33.54 0.12 -23.34
N ASP A 215 -34.37 0.32 -22.32
CA ASP A 215 -34.58 1.58 -21.61
C ASP A 215 -33.64 1.75 -20.40
N ALA A 216 -32.74 0.81 -20.16
CA ALA A 216 -31.69 0.95 -19.14
C ALA A 216 -30.80 2.17 -19.45
N VAL A 217 -30.39 2.85 -18.38
CA VAL A 217 -29.53 4.02 -18.45
C VAL A 217 -28.09 3.58 -18.65
N CYS A 218 -27.41 4.16 -19.63
CA CYS A 218 -26.01 3.93 -19.95
C CYS A 218 -25.18 5.17 -19.57
N LEU A 219 -24.11 4.94 -18.82
CA LEU A 219 -23.08 5.91 -18.48
C LEU A 219 -21.76 5.55 -19.16
N VAL A 220 -21.18 6.52 -19.84
CA VAL A 220 -19.89 6.42 -20.55
C VAL A 220 -19.07 7.70 -20.31
N PRO A 221 -17.73 7.65 -20.41
CA PRO A 221 -16.92 8.87 -20.29
C PRO A 221 -17.28 9.84 -21.41
N SER A 222 -17.24 11.14 -21.09
CA SER A 222 -17.41 12.20 -22.09
C SER A 222 -16.11 12.39 -22.88
N GLU A 223 -16.23 12.76 -24.15
CA GLU A 223 -15.09 12.88 -25.08
C GLU A 223 -14.03 13.92 -24.63
N ASP A 224 -14.42 14.91 -23.81
CA ASP A 224 -13.57 16.03 -23.36
C ASP A 224 -13.00 15.87 -21.93
N THR A 225 -12.69 14.66 -21.49
CA THR A 225 -12.08 14.45 -20.16
C THR A 225 -10.59 14.83 -20.18
N GLU A 226 -10.28 16.10 -19.91
CA GLU A 226 -8.90 16.57 -19.70
C GLU A 226 -8.30 16.02 -18.40
N ASP A 227 -7.07 15.52 -18.48
CA ASP A 227 -6.34 14.96 -17.35
C ASP A 227 -5.65 16.09 -16.56
N SER A 228 -6.30 16.62 -15.52
CA SER A 228 -5.69 17.63 -14.64
C SER A 228 -4.85 16.97 -13.54
N SER A 229 -3.72 16.35 -13.91
CA SER A 229 -2.70 15.99 -12.94
C SER A 229 -1.69 17.14 -12.86
N GLU A 230 -1.78 17.97 -11.82
CA GLU A 230 -0.70 18.92 -11.52
C GLU A 230 0.53 18.13 -11.06
N ALA A 231 1.59 18.19 -11.87
CA ALA A 231 2.89 17.69 -11.47
C ALA A 231 3.38 18.48 -10.26
N HIS A 232 3.68 17.79 -9.18
CA HIS A 232 4.23 18.42 -7.99
C HIS A 232 5.73 18.64 -8.21
N PRO A 233 6.25 19.88 -8.09
CA PRO A 233 7.65 20.15 -8.30
C PRO A 233 8.50 19.50 -7.19
N THR A 234 9.66 18.97 -7.58
CA THR A 234 10.67 18.44 -6.65
C THR A 234 11.19 19.54 -5.76
N ARG A 235 11.32 19.26 -4.46
CA ARG A 235 11.90 20.21 -3.50
C ARG A 235 13.36 20.49 -3.82
N LEU A 236 13.70 21.77 -3.98
CA LEU A 236 15.08 22.24 -4.05
C LEU A 236 15.58 22.61 -2.65
N ASN A 237 16.84 22.29 -2.38
CA ASN A 237 17.52 22.59 -1.12
C ASN A 237 16.72 22.17 0.13
N ALA A 238 16.22 20.93 0.12
CA ALA A 238 15.29 20.41 1.11
C ALA A 238 15.75 20.55 2.58
N MET A 239 17.07 20.54 2.80
CA MET A 239 17.69 20.55 4.13
C MET A 239 18.31 21.91 4.49
N ASP A 240 18.09 22.96 3.68
CA ASP A 240 18.56 24.31 3.99
C ASP A 240 18.07 24.76 5.36
N GLY A 241 18.92 25.51 6.04
CA GLY A 241 18.62 25.96 7.39
C GLY A 241 19.04 25.00 8.50
N LEU A 242 19.46 23.78 8.18
CA LEU A 242 19.87 22.78 9.16
C LEU A 242 21.38 22.53 9.14
N ALA A 243 21.97 22.47 10.33
CA ALA A 243 23.38 22.19 10.54
C ALA A 243 23.57 21.06 11.56
N LEU A 244 24.66 20.32 11.35
CA LEU A 244 25.17 19.33 12.29
C LEU A 244 26.10 20.01 13.29
N MET A 245 26.04 19.59 14.55
CA MET A 245 26.86 20.11 15.64
C MET A 245 27.37 18.94 16.50
N PRO A 246 28.68 18.81 16.73
CA PRO A 246 29.22 17.76 17.59
C PRO A 246 28.75 17.95 19.03
N THR A 247 28.57 16.83 19.72
CA THR A 247 28.35 16.78 21.17
C THR A 247 29.57 16.21 21.91
N THR A 248 30.56 15.74 21.17
CA THR A 248 31.81 15.17 21.65
C THR A 248 32.94 16.21 21.58
N PRO A 249 34.00 16.07 22.40
CA PRO A 249 35.10 17.04 22.43
C PRO A 249 36.04 16.93 21.22
N SER A 250 35.99 15.85 20.45
CA SER A 250 36.89 15.62 19.33
C SER A 250 36.25 14.70 18.29
N PRO A 251 36.53 14.90 17.00
CA PRO A 251 36.11 13.98 15.95
C PRO A 251 36.80 12.62 16.11
N LEU A 252 36.26 11.60 15.44
CA LEU A 252 36.99 10.34 15.27
C LEU A 252 38.20 10.54 14.36
N LEU A 253 39.19 9.67 14.51
CA LEU A 253 40.35 9.66 13.61
C LEU A 253 39.91 9.37 12.17
N PRO A 254 40.52 9.99 11.16
CA PRO A 254 40.28 9.64 9.76
C PRO A 254 40.47 8.13 9.54
N GLY A 255 39.45 7.48 8.97
CA GLY A 255 39.46 6.04 8.71
C GLY A 255 38.99 5.17 9.90
N ALA A 256 38.57 5.75 11.02
CA ALA A 256 37.91 5.01 12.09
C ALA A 256 36.61 4.36 11.57
N SER A 257 36.37 3.10 11.93
CA SER A 257 35.14 2.41 11.55
C SER A 257 33.92 3.10 12.17
N VAL A 258 32.86 3.23 11.39
CA VAL A 258 31.56 3.74 11.82
C VAL A 258 30.49 2.74 11.41
N ASP A 259 29.61 2.38 12.34
CA ASP A 259 28.46 1.55 12.05
C ASP A 259 27.31 2.40 11.48
N THR A 260 26.90 2.09 10.27
CA THR A 260 25.75 2.71 9.60
C THR A 260 24.55 1.77 9.50
N THR A 261 24.66 0.57 10.08
CA THR A 261 23.67 -0.48 9.94
C THR A 261 22.46 -0.18 10.82
N VAL A 262 21.27 -0.33 10.27
CA VAL A 262 20.01 -0.30 11.03
C VAL A 262 19.27 -1.62 10.83
N LEU A 263 18.58 -2.09 11.87
CA LEU A 263 17.78 -3.31 11.81
C LEU A 263 16.31 -2.95 11.67
N LEU A 264 15.59 -3.57 10.73
CA LEU A 264 14.15 -3.35 10.52
C LEU A 264 13.34 -4.60 10.89
N GLY A 265 12.37 -4.44 11.79
CA GLY A 265 11.41 -5.49 12.16
C GLY A 265 11.89 -6.49 13.23
N ARG A 266 11.02 -7.44 13.58
CA ARG A 266 11.21 -8.40 14.69
C ARG A 266 12.12 -9.59 14.34
N ALA A 267 12.12 -10.03 13.08
CA ALA A 267 13.17 -10.86 12.50
C ALA A 267 14.01 -9.92 11.62
N PRO A 268 15.08 -9.33 12.18
CA PRO A 268 15.56 -8.04 11.70
C PRO A 268 16.18 -8.15 10.31
N LEU A 269 15.59 -7.41 9.36
CA LEU A 269 16.22 -7.12 8.09
C LEU A 269 17.34 -6.11 8.33
N ALA A 270 18.59 -6.51 8.08
CA ALA A 270 19.73 -5.61 8.20
C ALA A 270 19.80 -4.67 7.00
N LEU A 271 19.87 -3.37 7.29
CA LEU A 271 20.04 -2.29 6.33
C LEU A 271 21.45 -1.71 6.50
N PRO A 272 22.47 -2.12 5.71
CA PRO A 272 23.84 -1.63 5.86
C PRO A 272 23.97 -0.11 5.77
N LEU A 273 23.07 0.51 5.02
CA LEU A 273 22.73 1.93 5.10
C LEU A 273 21.26 2.05 5.49
N PRO A 274 20.86 3.08 6.25
CA PRO A 274 19.48 3.27 6.71
C PRO A 274 18.55 3.79 5.60
N VAL A 275 18.62 3.15 4.43
CA VAL A 275 17.88 3.53 3.23
C VAL A 275 17.25 2.31 2.59
N LEU A 276 16.11 2.54 1.95
CA LEU A 276 15.43 1.60 1.05
C LEU A 276 15.27 2.31 -0.29
N PRO A 277 16.29 2.30 -1.18
CA PRO A 277 16.16 2.89 -2.49
C PRO A 277 15.03 2.18 -3.24
N HIS A 278 14.14 2.95 -3.86
CA HIS A 278 12.96 2.42 -4.55
C HIS A 278 13.26 2.21 -6.02
N VAL A 279 13.26 0.95 -6.47
CA VAL A 279 13.41 0.59 -7.88
C VAL A 279 12.19 -0.16 -8.37
N LEU A 280 11.81 -0.01 -9.63
CA LEU A 280 10.59 -0.66 -10.12
C LEU A 280 10.72 -2.20 -10.13
N ASN A 281 11.79 -2.74 -10.71
CA ASN A 281 11.96 -4.18 -10.88
C ASN A 281 13.27 -4.67 -10.25
N GLY A 282 13.16 -5.59 -9.28
CA GLY A 282 14.28 -6.14 -8.51
C GLY A 282 15.23 -7.04 -9.30
N GLU A 283 14.88 -7.54 -10.49
CA GLU A 283 15.82 -8.31 -11.34
C GLU A 283 17.06 -7.49 -11.71
N ARG A 284 16.92 -6.16 -11.81
CA ARG A 284 18.03 -5.25 -12.08
C ARG A 284 19.11 -5.31 -10.99
N LEU A 285 18.73 -5.67 -9.76
CA LEU A 285 19.62 -5.73 -8.60
C LEU A 285 20.48 -7.02 -8.57
N ARG A 286 20.16 -8.03 -9.39
CA ARG A 286 20.90 -9.31 -9.41
C ARG A 286 22.25 -9.25 -10.10
N ALA A 287 22.58 -8.14 -10.79
CA ALA A 287 23.92 -7.76 -11.26
C ALA A 287 24.78 -8.89 -11.90
N LYS A 288 24.16 -9.88 -12.58
CA LYS A 288 24.80 -11.13 -13.03
C LYS A 288 25.99 -10.96 -14.00
N ARG A 289 26.12 -9.79 -14.62
CA ARG A 289 27.18 -9.44 -15.58
C ARG A 289 28.01 -8.22 -15.15
N SER A 290 27.85 -7.78 -13.91
CA SER A 290 28.55 -6.63 -13.35
C SER A 290 29.91 -7.04 -12.77
N LYS A 291 30.76 -6.05 -12.48
CA LYS A 291 31.97 -6.25 -11.68
C LYS A 291 31.61 -6.78 -10.29
N GLU A 292 32.54 -7.49 -9.65
CA GLU A 292 32.35 -8.14 -8.36
C GLU A 292 31.96 -7.16 -7.24
N ASP A 293 32.60 -5.99 -7.20
CA ASP A 293 32.31 -4.91 -6.25
C ASP A 293 30.87 -4.38 -6.39
N VAL A 294 30.40 -4.20 -7.62
CA VAL A 294 29.02 -3.78 -7.92
C VAL A 294 28.04 -4.87 -7.50
N ALA A 295 28.33 -6.13 -7.83
CA ALA A 295 27.46 -7.25 -7.48
C ALA A 295 27.34 -7.41 -5.95
N GLN A 296 28.45 -7.28 -5.23
CA GLN A 296 28.47 -7.35 -3.77
C GLN A 296 27.67 -6.19 -3.14
N ALA A 297 27.93 -4.95 -3.54
CA ALA A 297 27.26 -3.78 -2.97
C ALA A 297 25.73 -3.86 -3.12
N LEU A 298 25.25 -4.37 -4.25
CA LEU A 298 23.81 -4.56 -4.47
C LEU A 298 23.29 -5.76 -3.68
N ALA A 299 24.02 -6.87 -3.65
CA ALA A 299 23.61 -8.09 -2.93
C ALA A 299 23.47 -7.92 -1.42
N GLU A 300 24.16 -6.94 -0.82
CA GLU A 300 24.12 -6.68 0.63
C GLU A 300 23.03 -5.67 1.03
N GLN A 301 22.62 -4.77 0.14
CA GLN A 301 21.68 -3.70 0.46
C GLN A 301 20.24 -4.10 0.08
N PRO A 302 19.27 -4.04 1.02
CA PRO A 302 17.84 -4.09 0.74
C PRO A 302 17.32 -2.89 -0.06
N PHE A 303 16.34 -3.15 -0.93
CA PHE A 303 15.63 -2.14 -1.72
C PHE A 303 14.11 -2.23 -1.49
N LEU A 304 13.41 -1.13 -1.74
CA LEU A 304 11.96 -1.18 -1.99
C LEU A 304 11.76 -1.48 -3.48
N VAL A 305 10.92 -2.46 -3.81
CA VAL A 305 10.63 -2.83 -5.20
C VAL A 305 9.16 -2.90 -5.53
N ASP A 306 8.76 -2.63 -6.77
CA ASP A 306 7.37 -2.81 -7.22
C ASP A 306 7.12 -4.24 -7.71
N GLU A 307 8.14 -4.91 -8.27
CA GLU A 307 8.05 -6.29 -8.74
C GLU A 307 9.39 -7.03 -8.66
N ALA A 308 9.32 -8.36 -8.74
CA ALA A 308 10.46 -9.28 -8.73
C ALA A 308 11.44 -9.06 -7.56
N PRO A 309 10.97 -9.08 -6.30
CA PRO A 309 11.82 -8.90 -5.13
C PRO A 309 12.90 -9.99 -5.01
N ARG A 310 14.04 -9.63 -4.41
CA ARG A 310 14.97 -10.58 -3.83
C ARG A 310 14.53 -10.87 -2.38
N ALA A 311 15.06 -11.95 -1.79
CA ALA A 311 14.76 -12.35 -0.42
C ALA A 311 15.12 -11.31 0.66
N ILE A 312 15.91 -10.29 0.31
CA ILE A 312 16.29 -9.18 1.20
C ILE A 312 15.56 -7.88 0.87
N ASP A 313 14.70 -7.86 -0.15
CA ASP A 313 14.00 -6.64 -0.57
C ASP A 313 12.61 -6.56 0.08
N MET A 314 12.12 -5.33 0.17
CA MET A 314 10.76 -5.02 0.60
C MET A 314 9.88 -4.84 -0.64
N LEU A 315 8.75 -5.54 -0.73
CA LEU A 315 7.79 -5.38 -1.82
C LEU A 315 6.83 -4.21 -1.54
N ARG A 316 6.63 -3.31 -2.49
CA ARG A 316 5.62 -2.25 -2.39
C ARG A 316 4.23 -2.85 -2.63
N ILE A 317 3.31 -2.61 -1.71
CA ILE A 317 1.91 -3.02 -1.80
C ILE A 317 1.06 -1.75 -2.04
N GLY A 318 0.62 -1.58 -3.28
CA GLY A 318 -0.24 -0.49 -3.74
C GLY A 318 -1.11 -0.92 -4.92
N GLU A 319 -2.03 -0.06 -5.38
CA GLU A 319 -2.84 -0.31 -6.57
C GLU A 319 -1.97 -0.55 -7.81
N GLY A 320 -0.91 0.25 -7.97
CA GLY A 320 0.00 0.15 -9.10
C GLY A 320 0.84 -1.14 -9.13
N THR A 321 0.88 -1.89 -8.03
CA THR A 321 1.71 -3.11 -7.89
C THR A 321 0.89 -4.39 -7.69
N LEU A 322 -0.44 -4.34 -7.86
CA LEU A 322 -1.34 -5.48 -7.65
C LEU A 322 -0.89 -6.78 -8.33
N HIS A 323 -0.32 -6.68 -9.54
CA HIS A 323 0.18 -7.83 -10.30
C HIS A 323 1.35 -8.56 -9.63
N ALA A 324 2.08 -7.87 -8.74
CA ALA A 324 3.27 -8.38 -8.08
C ALA A 324 3.02 -8.86 -6.64
N TRP A 325 1.82 -8.66 -6.07
CA TRP A 325 1.54 -9.02 -4.68
C TRP A 325 1.78 -10.51 -4.38
N SER A 326 1.52 -11.39 -5.34
CA SER A 326 1.80 -12.83 -5.24
C SER A 326 3.29 -13.17 -5.15
N SER A 327 4.18 -12.21 -5.41
CA SER A 327 5.64 -12.35 -5.24
C SER A 327 6.11 -12.05 -3.82
N LEU A 328 5.23 -11.60 -2.91
CA LEU A 328 5.56 -11.33 -1.51
C LEU A 328 6.28 -12.48 -0.79
N PRO A 329 5.95 -13.77 -1.01
CA PRO A 329 6.66 -14.88 -0.34
C PRO A 329 8.15 -14.94 -0.67
N GLY A 330 8.60 -14.32 -1.77
CA GLY A 330 10.00 -14.21 -2.15
C GLY A 330 10.73 -12.96 -1.63
N ALA A 331 10.05 -12.12 -0.85
CA ALA A 331 10.57 -10.86 -0.30
C ALA A 331 10.86 -10.96 1.21
N ALA A 332 11.62 -10.01 1.76
CA ALA A 332 11.85 -9.89 3.20
C ALA A 332 10.62 -9.36 3.96
N GLY A 333 9.74 -8.65 3.25
CA GLY A 333 8.59 -7.97 3.83
C GLY A 333 7.90 -7.05 2.83
N ALA A 334 7.03 -6.18 3.32
CA ALA A 334 6.28 -5.25 2.48
C ALA A 334 6.19 -3.82 3.03
N VAL A 335 6.21 -2.85 2.11
CA VAL A 335 5.84 -1.45 2.36
C VAL A 335 4.43 -1.26 1.83
N ILE A 336 3.46 -1.11 2.72
CA ILE A 336 2.06 -0.87 2.36
C ILE A 336 1.87 0.63 2.11
N ASP A 337 1.65 0.99 0.85
CA ASP A 337 1.52 2.37 0.40
C ASP A 337 0.07 2.83 0.52
N LEU A 338 -0.27 3.46 1.65
CA LEU A 338 -1.61 4.00 1.92
C LEU A 338 -1.96 5.19 1.01
N GLY A 339 -0.98 5.75 0.30
CA GLY A 339 -1.20 6.80 -0.69
C GLY A 339 -1.54 6.27 -2.08
N ASP A 340 -1.25 5.00 -2.35
CA ASP A 340 -1.54 4.28 -3.60
C ASP A 340 -2.63 3.22 -3.42
N LEU A 341 -3.10 2.97 -2.19
CA LEU A 341 -4.26 2.13 -1.89
C LEU A 341 -5.50 2.98 -1.64
N PRO A 342 -6.71 2.41 -1.81
CA PRO A 342 -7.94 3.11 -1.50
C PRO A 342 -8.03 3.40 0.01
N PRO A 343 -8.81 4.41 0.41
CA PRO A 343 -9.10 4.66 1.81
C PRO A 343 -9.70 3.43 2.49
N MET A 344 -9.17 3.06 3.66
CA MET A 344 -9.60 1.88 4.40
C MET A 344 -10.03 2.26 5.82
N ASP A 345 -10.93 1.47 6.39
CA ASP A 345 -11.16 1.42 7.83
C ASP A 345 -10.19 0.42 8.50
N PRO A 346 -10.12 0.38 9.85
CA PRO A 346 -9.21 -0.55 10.54
C PRO A 346 -9.45 -2.02 10.17
N ALA A 347 -10.71 -2.45 10.03
CA ALA A 347 -11.04 -3.83 9.67
C ALA A 347 -10.54 -4.20 8.27
N SER A 348 -10.58 -3.26 7.32
CA SER A 348 -10.07 -3.46 5.97
C SER A 348 -8.53 -3.52 5.96
N LEU A 349 -7.84 -2.71 6.78
CA LEU A 349 -6.39 -2.85 6.92
C LEU A 349 -6.01 -4.20 7.54
N GLU A 350 -6.69 -4.62 8.61
CA GLU A 350 -6.47 -5.95 9.22
C GLU A 350 -6.72 -7.07 8.20
N GLY A 351 -7.79 -6.98 7.41
CA GLY A 351 -8.09 -7.93 6.33
C GLY A 351 -6.98 -8.00 5.26
N LEU A 352 -6.41 -6.85 4.88
CA LEU A 352 -5.26 -6.80 3.98
C LEU A 352 -4.02 -7.46 4.60
N LEU A 353 -3.72 -7.20 5.87
CA LEU A 353 -2.60 -7.82 6.58
C LEU A 353 -2.77 -9.34 6.70
N VAL A 354 -3.99 -9.81 6.97
CA VAL A 354 -4.35 -11.24 6.99
C VAL A 354 -4.11 -11.86 5.62
N LEU A 355 -4.62 -11.23 4.56
CA LEU A 355 -4.42 -11.67 3.18
C LEU A 355 -2.93 -11.83 2.85
N LEU A 356 -2.14 -10.78 3.11
CA LEU A 356 -0.71 -10.77 2.78
C LEU A 356 0.08 -11.79 3.60
N SER A 357 -0.20 -11.88 4.90
CA SER A 357 0.43 -12.87 5.80
C SER A 357 0.08 -14.30 5.41
N SER A 358 -1.12 -14.54 4.89
CA SER A 358 -1.59 -15.87 4.52
C SER A 358 -0.85 -16.46 3.31
N MET A 359 -0.26 -15.60 2.47
CA MET A 359 0.59 -16.03 1.34
C MET A 359 1.98 -16.48 1.79
N CYS A 360 2.39 -16.15 3.02
CA CYS A 360 3.74 -16.37 3.51
C CYS A 360 3.79 -17.50 4.56
N ASP A 361 4.86 -18.29 4.49
CA ASP A 361 5.14 -19.34 5.48
C ASP A 361 5.47 -18.71 6.85
N GLU A 362 6.35 -17.72 6.83
CA GLU A 362 6.73 -16.91 7.99
C GLU A 362 6.00 -15.56 7.98
N GLN A 363 5.87 -14.93 9.15
CA GLN A 363 5.22 -13.63 9.24
C GLN A 363 6.13 -12.55 8.62
N PRO A 364 5.72 -11.89 7.52
CA PRO A 364 6.55 -10.90 6.87
C PRO A 364 6.65 -9.63 7.73
N SER A 365 7.77 -8.90 7.59
CA SER A 365 7.89 -7.57 8.20
C SER A 365 7.10 -6.55 7.40
N PHE A 366 6.05 -5.98 7.99
CA PHE A 366 5.26 -4.93 7.36
C PHE A 366 5.69 -3.54 7.83
N THR A 367 5.64 -2.59 6.91
CA THR A 367 5.81 -1.16 7.17
C THR A 367 4.69 -0.38 6.47
N LEU A 368 4.36 0.80 6.97
CA LEU A 368 3.38 1.68 6.33
C LEU A 368 4.07 2.88 5.70
N LEU A 369 3.65 3.24 4.49
CA LEU A 369 3.98 4.49 3.83
C LEU A 369 2.70 5.32 3.72
N GLY A 370 2.73 6.57 4.16
CA GLY A 370 1.55 7.43 4.14
C GLY A 370 1.86 8.91 4.03
N ASP A 371 0.84 9.71 3.71
CA ASP A 371 0.93 11.17 3.54
C ASP A 371 1.52 11.86 4.79
N ALA A 372 2.58 12.66 4.59
CA ALA A 372 3.20 13.49 5.63
C ALA A 372 2.20 14.38 6.40
N GLY A 373 1.15 14.86 5.74
CA GLY A 373 0.09 15.65 6.36
C GLY A 373 -0.83 14.85 7.30
N ARG A 374 -0.71 13.51 7.33
CA ARG A 374 -1.51 12.60 8.17
C ARG A 374 -0.64 11.74 9.10
N VAL A 375 0.55 12.23 9.47
CA VAL A 375 1.53 11.46 10.27
C VAL A 375 0.97 10.89 11.58
N THR A 376 0.07 11.61 12.27
CA THR A 376 -0.58 11.11 13.50
C THR A 376 -1.46 9.88 13.25
N HIS A 377 -2.11 9.82 12.09
CA HIS A 377 -2.88 8.64 11.68
C HIS A 377 -1.95 7.48 11.33
N LEU A 378 -0.92 7.77 10.52
CA LEU A 378 0.10 6.80 10.12
C LEU A 378 0.75 6.13 11.33
N HIS A 379 1.29 6.90 12.28
CA HIS A 379 1.95 6.35 13.46
C HIS A 379 1.01 5.55 14.37
N ARG A 380 -0.25 5.99 14.51
CA ARG A 380 -1.25 5.26 15.29
C ARG A 380 -1.54 3.90 14.68
N TRP A 381 -1.81 3.84 13.38
CA TRP A 381 -2.02 2.57 12.68
C TRP A 381 -0.80 1.67 12.73
N SER A 382 0.40 2.24 12.55
CA SER A 382 1.64 1.47 12.68
C SER A 382 1.81 0.86 14.07
N ALA A 383 1.51 1.60 15.13
CA ALA A 383 1.59 1.12 16.50
C ALA A 383 0.51 0.06 16.80
N GLU A 384 -0.74 0.29 16.40
CA GLU A 384 -1.87 -0.62 16.62
C GLU A 384 -1.59 -2.01 16.01
N HIS A 385 -1.01 -2.04 14.81
CA HIS A 385 -0.78 -3.26 14.04
C HIS A 385 0.66 -3.81 14.15
N GLY A 386 1.53 -3.20 14.95
CA GLY A 386 2.90 -3.69 15.17
C GLY A 386 3.80 -3.60 13.93
N MET A 387 3.65 -2.56 13.12
CA MET A 387 4.46 -2.33 11.92
C MET A 387 5.92 -2.05 12.30
N ALA A 388 6.87 -2.57 11.53
CA ALA A 388 8.30 -2.40 11.75
C ALA A 388 8.76 -0.95 11.55
N ALA A 389 8.12 -0.23 10.63
CA ALA A 389 8.38 1.19 10.39
C ALA A 389 7.15 1.92 9.85
N ALA A 390 7.17 3.24 10.03
CA ALA A 390 6.20 4.18 9.53
C ALA A 390 6.92 5.28 8.72
N PHE A 391 6.75 5.25 7.40
CA PHE A 391 7.36 6.19 6.47
C PHE A 391 6.38 7.31 6.11
N MET A 392 6.75 8.56 6.43
CA MET A 392 6.00 9.72 5.97
C MET A 392 6.46 10.17 4.58
N ASP A 393 5.54 10.27 3.62
CA ASP A 393 5.83 10.67 2.24
C ASP A 393 5.83 12.20 2.10
N LEU A 394 7.02 12.79 1.92
CA LEU A 394 7.17 14.23 1.76
C LEU A 394 6.69 14.74 0.40
N SER A 395 6.65 13.87 -0.62
CA SER A 395 6.17 14.23 -1.96
C SER A 395 4.70 14.63 -1.97
N LYS A 396 3.94 14.22 -0.95
CA LYS A 396 2.52 14.60 -0.77
C LYS A 396 2.35 15.99 -0.16
N ARG A 397 3.42 16.62 0.34
CA ARG A 397 3.43 17.98 0.92
C ARG A 397 4.66 18.78 0.46
N PRO A 398 4.85 18.99 -0.86
CA PRO A 398 6.00 19.73 -1.38
C PRO A 398 6.01 21.21 -0.92
N ASP A 399 4.85 21.73 -0.53
CA ASP A 399 4.64 23.07 0.00
C ASP A 399 5.20 23.27 1.42
N LEU A 400 5.39 22.20 2.20
CA LEU A 400 5.86 22.30 3.59
C LEU A 400 7.36 22.03 3.71
N PRO A 401 8.18 22.94 4.28
CA PRO A 401 9.62 22.70 4.40
C PRO A 401 9.94 21.60 5.43
N VAL A 402 10.97 20.81 5.16
CA VAL A 402 11.36 19.65 5.98
C VAL A 402 11.57 19.99 7.46
N PRO A 403 12.22 21.10 7.84
CA PRO A 403 12.38 21.49 9.25
C PRO A 403 11.06 21.66 10.01
N ALA A 404 9.94 21.97 9.34
CA ALA A 404 8.61 22.04 9.97
C ALA A 404 7.96 20.67 10.15
N MET A 405 8.34 19.68 9.32
CA MET A 405 7.76 18.34 9.34
C MET A 405 8.43 17.43 10.38
N MET A 406 9.74 17.56 10.60
CA MET A 406 10.46 16.72 11.59
C MET A 406 9.84 16.79 13.00
N PRO A 407 9.47 17.97 13.55
CA PRO A 407 8.85 18.04 14.88
C PRO A 407 7.44 17.47 14.92
N LEU A 408 6.69 17.55 13.82
CA LEU A 408 5.36 16.94 13.72
C LEU A 408 5.50 15.42 13.84
N SER A 409 6.42 14.82 13.08
CA SER A 409 6.73 13.40 13.17
C SER A 409 7.24 13.03 14.56
N GLY A 410 8.24 13.73 15.09
CA GLY A 410 8.82 13.43 16.40
C GLY A 410 7.83 13.51 17.56
N ARG A 411 6.93 14.51 17.57
CA ARG A 411 5.86 14.60 18.59
C ARG A 411 4.87 13.44 18.47
N SER A 412 4.47 13.09 17.26
CA SER A 412 3.56 11.96 17.06
C SER A 412 4.23 10.62 17.40
N ALA A 413 5.49 10.43 17.03
CA ALA A 413 6.26 9.24 17.35
C ALA A 413 6.35 9.05 18.87
N ASN A 414 6.75 10.10 19.61
CA ASN A 414 6.84 10.05 21.07
C ASN A 414 5.49 9.78 21.77
N ALA A 415 4.38 10.22 21.16
CA ALA A 415 3.04 10.05 21.73
C ALA A 415 2.43 8.67 21.44
N THR A 416 2.93 7.94 20.46
CA THR A 416 2.19 6.81 19.87
C THR A 416 3.05 5.58 19.57
N LEU A 417 4.27 5.76 19.08
CA LEU A 417 5.14 4.65 18.69
C LEU A 417 5.90 4.08 19.89
N ASN A 418 6.13 2.77 19.86
CA ASN A 418 7.18 2.12 20.64
C ASN A 418 8.41 1.98 19.75
N ALA A 419 9.50 2.68 20.08
CA ALA A 419 10.73 2.67 19.28
C ALA A 419 11.41 1.29 19.17
N GLU A 420 11.12 0.36 20.08
CA GLU A 420 11.61 -1.03 20.01
C GLU A 420 10.85 -1.87 18.97
N VAL A 421 9.69 -1.41 18.52
CA VAL A 421 8.80 -2.13 17.59
C VAL A 421 8.69 -1.40 16.26
N THR A 422 8.41 -0.10 16.30
CA THR A 422 8.12 0.72 15.11
C THR A 422 9.09 1.89 15.02
N GLN A 423 9.89 1.91 13.96
CA GLN A 423 10.77 3.02 13.65
C GLN A 423 10.06 4.09 12.83
N SER A 424 10.46 5.35 12.99
CA SER A 424 9.98 6.44 12.13
C SER A 424 10.94 6.64 10.95
N GLY A 425 10.38 6.76 9.76
CA GLY A 425 11.11 6.97 8.52
C GLY A 425 10.44 8.00 7.63
N VAL A 426 11.08 8.26 6.49
CA VAL A 426 10.63 9.27 5.54
C VAL A 426 10.80 8.76 4.12
N LYS A 427 9.86 9.10 3.23
CA LYS A 427 10.05 8.97 1.78
C LYS A 427 10.34 10.35 1.20
N LEU A 428 11.48 10.47 0.53
CA LEU A 428 12.03 11.70 -0.01
C LEU A 428 11.62 11.86 -1.48
N ASP A 429 11.34 13.10 -1.86
CA ASP A 429 11.13 13.51 -3.25
C ASP A 429 12.43 13.93 -3.97
N TRP A 430 13.59 13.63 -3.38
CA TRP A 430 14.92 13.85 -3.95
C TRP A 430 15.88 12.70 -3.58
N ILE A 431 17.03 12.64 -4.27
CA ILE A 431 18.11 11.69 -3.95
C ILE A 431 18.98 12.29 -2.82
N PRO A 432 19.05 11.68 -1.63
CA PRO A 432 19.77 12.25 -0.50
C PRO A 432 21.29 12.18 -0.71
N SER A 433 21.99 13.08 -0.03
CA SER A 433 23.42 12.94 0.26
C SER A 433 23.62 12.20 1.60
N GLY A 434 24.85 11.75 1.88
CA GLY A 434 25.17 11.19 3.20
C GLY A 434 24.95 12.19 4.34
N ARG A 435 25.07 13.50 4.08
CA ARG A 435 24.73 14.57 5.03
C ARG A 435 23.25 14.59 5.35
N ASP A 436 22.40 14.47 4.33
CA ASP A 436 20.96 14.51 4.50
C ASP A 436 20.49 13.35 5.38
N LEU A 437 21.05 12.15 5.18
CA LEU A 437 20.75 10.99 6.01
C LEU A 437 21.13 11.19 7.48
N VAL A 438 22.28 11.83 7.75
CA VAL A 438 22.70 12.15 9.13
C VAL A 438 21.81 13.22 9.76
N LEU A 439 21.39 14.24 8.99
CA LEU A 439 20.45 15.26 9.45
C LEU A 439 19.07 14.67 9.77
N LEU A 440 18.54 13.82 8.89
CA LEU A 440 17.27 13.12 9.07
C LEU A 440 17.32 12.18 10.29
N GLY A 441 18.39 11.38 10.40
CA GLY A 441 18.61 10.50 11.55
C GLY A 441 18.68 11.27 12.87
N ALA A 442 19.42 12.39 12.92
CA ALA A 442 19.46 13.26 14.09
C ALA A 442 18.09 13.93 14.40
N GLY A 443 17.24 14.07 13.38
CA GLY A 443 15.86 14.55 13.51
C GLY A 443 14.86 13.50 13.99
N GLY A 444 15.28 12.24 14.17
CA GLY A 444 14.42 11.11 14.54
C GLY A 444 13.76 10.40 13.35
N LEU A 445 14.17 10.72 12.12
CA LEU A 445 13.75 10.04 10.89
C LEU A 445 14.89 9.12 10.43
N GLY A 446 15.05 8.01 11.16
CA GLY A 446 16.22 7.13 11.06
C GLY A 446 16.25 6.23 9.81
N LEU A 447 15.21 6.24 8.98
CA LEU A 447 15.11 5.45 7.77
C LEU A 447 14.63 6.31 6.60
N SER A 448 15.18 6.10 5.39
CA SER A 448 14.80 6.87 4.20
C SER A 448 14.46 6.01 2.99
N ILE A 449 13.33 6.26 2.34
CA ILE A 449 12.98 5.77 1.00
C ILE A 449 13.22 6.91 0.01
N PHE A 450 13.78 6.63 -1.16
CA PHE A 450 13.90 7.59 -2.26
C PHE A 450 14.03 6.84 -3.58
N THR A 451 13.69 7.49 -4.69
CA THR A 451 13.83 6.91 -6.04
C THR A 451 15.16 7.37 -6.65
N PRO A 452 16.12 6.46 -6.92
CA PRO A 452 17.36 6.81 -7.61
C PRO A 452 17.12 7.09 -9.11
N GLU A 453 18.09 7.73 -9.76
CA GLU A 453 18.11 7.86 -11.23
C GLU A 453 18.23 6.47 -11.89
N ASP A 454 17.53 6.25 -13.00
CA ASP A 454 17.50 4.96 -13.71
C ASP A 454 18.73 4.74 -14.61
N ASP A 455 19.90 4.60 -13.98
CA ASP A 455 21.21 4.49 -14.65
C ASP A 455 21.84 3.08 -14.53
N GLY A 456 21.04 2.09 -14.13
CA GLY A 456 21.46 0.69 -14.03
C GLY A 456 22.33 0.32 -12.83
N PRO A 457 22.82 -0.95 -12.75
CA PRO A 457 23.40 -1.52 -11.53
C PRO A 457 24.67 -0.82 -11.03
N ALA A 458 25.53 -0.36 -11.93
CA ALA A 458 26.78 0.30 -11.56
C ALA A 458 26.54 1.68 -10.94
N ALA A 459 25.55 2.42 -11.44
CA ALA A 459 25.17 3.71 -10.88
C ALA A 459 24.55 3.57 -9.49
N LEU A 460 23.69 2.57 -9.29
CA LEU A 460 23.13 2.23 -7.98
C LEU A 460 24.23 1.87 -6.97
N ALA A 461 25.16 0.99 -7.32
CA ALA A 461 26.29 0.65 -6.44
C ALA A 461 27.16 1.87 -6.11
N SER A 462 27.42 2.73 -7.10
CA SER A 462 28.15 3.98 -6.89
C SER A 462 27.39 4.94 -5.95
N LEU A 463 26.07 5.04 -6.09
CA LEU A 463 25.24 5.81 -5.18
C LEU A 463 25.34 5.30 -3.74
N LEU A 464 25.20 3.99 -3.52
CA LEU A 464 25.36 3.38 -2.20
C LEU A 464 26.75 3.67 -1.60
N HIS A 465 27.80 3.57 -2.40
CA HIS A 465 29.15 3.91 -1.94
C HIS A 465 29.28 5.39 -1.54
N ARG A 466 28.73 6.31 -2.33
CA ARG A 466 28.73 7.76 -2.02
C ARG A 466 27.94 8.07 -0.75
N LEU A 467 26.77 7.46 -0.57
CA LEU A 467 25.96 7.61 0.63
C LEU A 467 26.73 7.14 1.87
N ARG A 468 27.31 5.94 1.81
CA ARG A 468 28.13 5.40 2.90
C ARG A 468 29.30 6.31 3.24
N ALA A 469 30.09 6.71 2.25
CA ALA A 469 31.24 7.58 2.45
C ALA A 469 30.83 8.93 3.09
N GLY A 470 29.74 9.53 2.60
CA GLY A 470 29.22 10.78 3.15
C GLY A 470 28.70 10.65 4.59
N MET A 471 27.99 9.57 4.90
CA MET A 471 27.53 9.29 6.27
C MET A 471 28.71 9.06 7.21
N THR A 472 29.66 8.19 6.83
CA THR A 472 30.87 7.92 7.62
C THR A 472 31.65 9.19 7.89
N HIS A 473 31.84 10.05 6.88
CA HIS A 473 32.52 11.33 7.04
C HIS A 473 31.84 12.21 8.09
N HIS A 474 30.52 12.42 7.97
CA HIS A 474 29.80 13.29 8.90
C HIS A 474 29.68 12.71 10.32
N LEU A 475 29.59 11.39 10.46
CA LEU A 475 29.60 10.74 11.77
C LEU A 475 30.97 10.84 12.44
N GLN A 476 32.06 10.66 11.68
CA GLN A 476 33.42 10.87 12.17
C GLN A 476 33.63 12.32 12.63
N ASP A 477 33.18 13.30 11.85
CA ASP A 477 33.24 14.73 12.21
C ASP A 477 32.47 15.04 13.50
N LEU A 478 31.35 14.35 13.73
CA LEU A 478 30.57 14.46 14.97
C LEU A 478 31.19 13.70 16.15
N GLY A 479 32.20 12.86 15.91
CA GLY A 479 32.80 11.98 16.92
C GLY A 479 31.95 10.75 17.27
N LEU A 480 31.07 10.31 16.36
CA LEU A 480 30.12 9.21 16.60
C LEU A 480 30.57 7.92 15.91
N GLN A 481 30.50 6.80 16.64
CA GLN A 481 30.87 5.47 16.14
C GLN A 481 29.71 4.68 15.53
N SER A 482 28.47 5.12 15.74
CA SER A 482 27.26 4.50 15.19
C SER A 482 26.20 5.56 14.86
N VAL A 483 25.39 5.29 13.83
CA VAL A 483 24.15 6.04 13.53
C VAL A 483 23.17 6.05 14.70
N ASP A 484 23.18 5.04 15.56
CA ASP A 484 22.30 4.95 16.74
C ASP A 484 22.58 6.05 17.78
N ALA A 485 23.79 6.61 17.75
CA ALA A 485 24.17 7.72 18.63
C ALA A 485 23.63 9.08 18.13
N LEU A 486 23.02 9.14 16.95
CA LEU A 486 22.41 10.36 16.44
C LEU A 486 21.19 10.76 17.28
N GLY A 487 20.92 12.05 17.27
CA GLY A 487 19.79 12.60 17.99
C GLY A 487 19.74 14.11 17.93
N ARG A 488 18.65 14.67 18.44
CA ARG A 488 18.31 16.10 18.30
C ARG A 488 19.39 17.05 18.82
N ALA A 489 20.22 16.61 19.77
CA ALA A 489 21.35 17.39 20.29
C ALA A 489 22.38 17.76 19.20
N HIS A 490 22.46 16.95 18.14
CA HIS A 490 23.35 17.15 16.99
C HIS A 490 22.81 18.13 15.96
N LEU A 491 21.58 18.63 16.10
CA LEU A 491 20.96 19.55 15.15
C LEU A 491 21.01 21.01 15.63
N ARG A 492 21.26 21.92 14.69
CA ARG A 492 21.12 23.37 14.87
C ARG A 492 20.39 23.98 13.68
N ALA A 493 19.63 25.03 13.94
CA ALA A 493 19.09 25.90 12.90
C ALA A 493 20.14 26.96 12.54
N THR A 494 20.39 27.22 11.26
CA THR A 494 21.31 28.27 10.80
C THR A 494 20.63 29.63 10.65
N ALA A 495 19.30 29.67 10.74
CA ALA A 495 18.48 30.87 10.65
C ALA A 495 17.35 30.85 11.69
N LEU A 496 16.84 32.04 12.04
CA LEU A 496 15.86 32.21 13.12
C LEU A 496 14.49 31.65 12.76
N ASP A 497 14.04 31.85 11.54
CA ASP A 497 12.81 31.26 10.98
C ASP A 497 12.83 29.73 11.05
N ILE A 498 13.95 29.12 10.67
CA ILE A 498 14.13 27.67 10.75
C ILE A 498 14.09 27.19 12.19
N ALA A 499 14.70 27.92 13.13
CA ALA A 499 14.56 27.63 14.56
C ALA A 499 13.08 27.67 14.96
N LEU A 500 12.39 28.78 14.68
CA LEU A 500 10.96 28.96 15.00
C LEU A 500 10.07 27.79 14.53
N MET A 501 10.31 27.28 13.32
CA MET A 501 9.54 26.18 12.74
C MET A 501 9.92 24.81 13.31
N SER A 502 11.21 24.57 13.54
CA SER A 502 11.74 23.25 13.90
C SER A 502 11.83 22.99 15.40
N GLY A 503 11.76 24.03 16.24
CA GLY A 503 12.06 23.89 17.66
C GLY A 503 13.57 23.74 17.96
N LEU A 504 14.45 23.92 16.98
CA LEU A 504 15.90 23.74 17.15
C LEU A 504 16.57 24.99 17.71
N ARG A 505 17.74 24.81 18.34
CA ARG A 505 18.59 25.93 18.78
C ARG A 505 19.26 26.57 17.56
N VAL A 506 19.34 27.90 17.53
CA VAL A 506 20.08 28.64 16.51
C VAL A 506 21.58 28.39 16.70
N ALA A 507 22.32 28.18 15.61
CA ALA A 507 23.78 28.04 15.64
C ALA A 507 24.43 29.28 16.30
N GLY A 508 25.37 29.05 17.21
CA GLY A 508 25.96 30.12 18.03
C GLY A 508 25.18 30.49 19.29
N PHE A 509 23.98 29.92 19.51
CA PHE A 509 23.21 30.08 20.74
C PHE A 509 23.11 28.76 21.51
N GLU A 510 23.51 28.78 22.78
CA GLU A 510 23.47 27.61 23.66
C GLU A 510 22.09 27.33 24.26
N ARG A 511 21.18 28.32 24.25
CA ARG A 511 19.83 28.22 24.82
C ARG A 511 18.76 28.23 23.72
N PRO A 512 17.61 27.55 23.93
CA PRO A 512 16.41 27.74 23.09
C PRO A 512 15.98 29.21 23.08
N LEU A 513 15.21 29.62 22.07
CA LEU A 513 14.70 30.98 21.99
C LEU A 513 13.85 31.32 23.23
N PRO A 514 13.91 32.56 23.76
CA PRO A 514 13.22 32.96 24.99
C PRO A 514 11.72 32.62 25.00
N ASP A 515 11.07 32.72 23.85
CA ASP A 515 9.62 32.50 23.69
C ASP A 515 9.18 31.04 23.89
N TRP A 516 10.11 30.07 23.93
CA TRP A 516 9.82 28.66 24.19
C TRP A 516 10.08 28.22 25.64
N THR A 517 10.55 29.14 26.50
CA THR A 517 10.85 28.85 27.91
C THR A 517 9.73 29.28 28.87
N ARG A 518 8.52 29.57 28.33
CA ARG A 518 7.34 29.97 29.11
C ARG A 518 6.33 28.84 29.25
#